data_AF-G6C0J4-F1
#
_entry.id   AF-G6C0J4-F1
#
_cell.length_a   1.000
_cell.length_b   1.000
_cell.length_c   1.000
_cell.angle_alpha   90.00
_cell.angle_beta   90.00
_cell.angle_gamma   90.00
#
_symmetry.space_group_name_H-M   'P 1'
#
loop_
_entity.id
_entity.type
_entity.pdbx_description
1 polymer ?
#
loop_
_entity_poly.entity_id
_entity_poly.type
_entity_poly.pdbx_seq_one_letter_code
_entity_poly.pdbx_strand_id
1 'polypeptide(L)'
;MSICWNFPNNNDGKISGISEAGIETFRGDLLKSLAKEICQNSLDAIAESKDKVLVEFELYELPFKNDERIIGLKEYFKLAKEYWQENEKTIRILEKAEKNFERDRIRILRISDYNTTGLIGSDKKKNSTWNNLVKSSGVSDKTGSSGGSYGIGKSAPFACSDLRTVFYNTLDINGLKAFQGVANLVSFEKEKDKTTQGTGYYGNSEDNTAIRNMEFFASYVRKEC
;
A
#
# COMPACT_ATOMS: atom_id res chain seq x y z
N MET A 1 22.18 -4.28 -1.15
CA MET A 1 20.79 -4.01 -0.76
C MET A 1 20.57 -2.52 -0.65
N SER A 2 19.95 -1.93 -1.67
CA SER A 2 19.46 -0.55 -1.65
C SER A 2 18.02 -0.54 -1.15
N ILE A 3 17.69 0.42 -0.26
CA ILE A 3 16.33 0.64 0.21
C ILE A 3 15.76 1.85 -0.53
N CYS A 4 14.89 1.61 -1.49
CA CYS A 4 14.25 2.67 -2.27
C CYS A 4 12.97 2.15 -2.97
N TRP A 5 12.26 3.06 -3.63
CA TRP A 5 11.16 2.69 -4.51
C TRP A 5 11.68 1.96 -5.75
N ASN A 6 11.00 0.88 -6.10
CA ASN A 6 11.19 0.20 -7.37
C ASN A 6 9.84 -0.09 -8.03
N PHE A 7 9.68 0.35 -9.27
CA PHE A 7 8.55 0.02 -10.13
C PHE A 7 9.01 -1.00 -11.16
N PRO A 8 8.63 -2.28 -11.02
CA PRO A 8 9.06 -3.35 -11.93
C PRO A 8 8.57 -3.12 -13.36
N ASN A 9 9.40 -3.52 -14.32
CA ASN A 9 9.03 -3.53 -15.74
C ASN A 9 7.90 -4.56 -15.99
N ASN A 10 6.97 -4.25 -16.89
CA ASN A 10 5.87 -5.15 -17.26
C ASN A 10 6.25 -6.21 -18.30
N ASN A 11 7.48 -6.15 -18.80
CA ASN A 11 8.09 -6.95 -19.85
C ASN A 11 7.23 -6.97 -21.13
N ASP A 12 6.82 -5.78 -21.57
CA ASP A 12 5.87 -5.54 -22.67
C ASP A 12 4.53 -6.27 -22.50
N GLY A 13 4.19 -6.57 -21.25
CA GLY A 13 2.92 -7.13 -20.84
C GLY A 13 1.82 -6.07 -20.71
N LYS A 14 0.89 -6.31 -19.79
CA LYS A 14 -0.27 -5.43 -19.59
C LYS A 14 0.15 -4.01 -19.21
N ILE A 15 -0.58 -3.04 -19.73
CA ILE A 15 -0.51 -1.62 -19.36
C ILE A 15 -1.69 -1.36 -18.41
N SER A 16 -1.39 -1.00 -17.17
CA SER A 16 -2.41 -0.73 -16.16
C SER A 16 -2.76 0.75 -16.12
N GLY A 17 -4.01 1.05 -16.49
CA GLY A 17 -4.58 2.40 -16.42
C GLY A 17 -5.29 2.68 -15.11
N ILE A 18 -5.81 3.90 -14.98
CA ILE A 18 -6.38 4.40 -13.71
C ILE A 18 -7.66 3.68 -13.26
N SER A 19 -8.37 3.02 -14.19
CA SER A 19 -9.61 2.25 -13.97
C SER A 19 -9.34 0.84 -13.42
N GLU A 20 -8.25 0.18 -13.82
CA GLU A 20 -7.86 -1.14 -13.30
C GLU A 20 -7.44 -1.09 -11.83
N ALA A 21 -7.07 0.09 -11.33
CA ALA A 21 -6.72 0.30 -9.93
C ALA A 21 -7.91 0.20 -8.94
N GLY A 22 -9.09 -0.29 -9.38
CA GLY A 22 -10.17 -0.74 -8.49
C GLY A 22 -10.99 0.36 -7.79
N ILE A 23 -10.97 1.59 -8.30
CA ILE A 23 -11.51 2.76 -7.58
C ILE A 23 -12.85 3.28 -8.14
N GLU A 24 -13.25 2.87 -9.35
CA GLU A 24 -14.48 3.39 -9.97
C GLU A 24 -15.76 3.04 -9.19
N THR A 25 -15.72 1.96 -8.41
CA THR A 25 -16.89 1.43 -7.68
C THR A 25 -17.15 2.12 -6.33
N PHE A 26 -16.22 2.95 -5.83
CA PHE A 26 -16.24 3.37 -4.43
C PHE A 26 -16.94 4.71 -4.13
N ARG A 27 -17.50 5.40 -5.13
CA ARG A 27 -17.94 6.82 -5.07
C ARG A 27 -18.93 7.22 -3.95
N GLY A 28 -19.44 6.30 -3.13
CA GLY A 28 -20.38 6.61 -2.04
C GLY A 28 -19.82 6.57 -0.61
N ASP A 29 -18.88 5.68 -0.28
CA ASP A 29 -18.52 5.44 1.14
C ASP A 29 -17.12 4.82 1.36
N LEU A 30 -16.09 5.43 0.78
CA LEU A 30 -14.70 4.94 0.88
C LEU A 30 -14.24 4.71 2.32
N LEU A 31 -14.55 5.65 3.23
CA LEU A 31 -14.08 5.59 4.61
C LEU A 31 -14.78 4.47 5.39
N LYS A 32 -16.08 4.25 5.19
CA LYS A 32 -16.77 3.10 5.80
C LYS A 32 -16.28 1.79 5.21
N SER A 33 -16.02 1.73 3.90
CA SER A 33 -15.42 0.55 3.28
C SER A 33 -14.03 0.25 3.86
N LEU A 34 -13.19 1.27 4.02
CA LEU A 34 -11.89 1.16 4.66
C LEU A 34 -12.04 0.64 6.10
N ALA A 35 -12.86 1.30 6.92
CA ALA A 35 -13.05 0.90 8.32
C ALA A 35 -13.60 -0.53 8.44
N LYS A 36 -14.60 -0.88 7.63
CA LYS A 36 -15.17 -2.23 7.61
C LYS A 36 -14.13 -3.28 7.22
N GLU A 37 -13.37 -3.04 6.15
CA GLU A 37 -12.35 -3.97 5.66
C GLU A 37 -11.24 -4.19 6.69
N ILE A 38 -10.71 -3.10 7.28
CA ILE A 38 -9.69 -3.20 8.32
C ILE A 38 -10.22 -3.97 9.53
N CYS A 39 -11.38 -3.60 10.05
CA CYS A 39 -11.94 -4.27 11.24
C CYS A 39 -12.22 -5.76 10.97
N GLN A 40 -12.69 -6.12 9.77
CA GLN A 40 -12.86 -7.52 9.38
C GLN A 40 -11.52 -8.27 9.32
N ASN A 41 -10.51 -7.69 8.69
CA ASN A 41 -9.18 -8.31 8.61
C ASN A 41 -8.53 -8.47 9.99
N SER A 42 -8.68 -7.49 10.88
CA SER A 42 -8.18 -7.61 12.26
C SER A 42 -8.92 -8.66 13.06
N LEU A 43 -10.26 -8.75 12.94
CA LEU A 43 -11.06 -9.80 13.59
C LEU A 43 -10.70 -11.21 13.10
N ASP A 44 -10.51 -11.38 11.78
CA ASP A 44 -10.06 -12.64 11.18
C ASP A 44 -8.67 -13.05 11.68
N ALA A 45 -7.86 -12.10 12.15
CA ALA A 45 -6.48 -12.29 12.60
C ALA A 45 -6.30 -12.26 14.12
N ILE A 46 -7.38 -12.29 14.92
CA ILE A 46 -7.31 -12.27 16.39
C ILE A 46 -6.38 -13.38 16.91
N ALA A 47 -5.50 -13.04 17.85
CA ALA A 47 -4.60 -14.03 18.44
C ALA A 47 -5.38 -14.99 19.36
N GLU A 48 -5.02 -16.27 19.38
CA GLU A 48 -5.75 -17.31 20.13
C GLU A 48 -5.90 -17.01 21.64
N SER A 49 -4.96 -16.26 22.21
CA SER A 49 -4.96 -15.87 23.63
C SER A 49 -5.81 -14.61 23.94
N LYS A 50 -6.54 -14.09 22.94
CA LYS A 50 -7.26 -12.80 23.02
C LYS A 50 -8.73 -13.00 22.65
N ASP A 51 -9.59 -12.19 23.27
CA ASP A 51 -11.05 -12.20 23.10
C ASP A 51 -11.58 -10.98 22.33
N LYS A 52 -10.74 -9.96 22.16
CA LYS A 52 -11.04 -8.73 21.41
C LYS A 52 -9.82 -8.19 20.68
N VAL A 53 -10.08 -7.52 19.56
CA VAL A 53 -9.11 -6.70 18.83
C VAL A 53 -9.31 -5.23 19.14
N LEU A 54 -8.22 -4.48 19.20
CA LEU A 54 -8.27 -3.01 19.24
C LEU A 54 -7.79 -2.50 17.90
N VAL A 55 -8.56 -1.62 17.26
CA VAL A 55 -8.18 -0.94 16.02
C VAL A 55 -8.16 0.56 16.28
N GLU A 56 -7.02 1.18 16.01
CA GLU A 56 -6.76 2.60 16.22
C GLU A 56 -6.55 3.30 14.88
N PHE A 57 -7.31 4.37 14.66
CA PHE A 57 -7.16 5.26 13.51
C PHE A 57 -6.62 6.59 14.01
N GLU A 58 -5.43 6.98 13.55
CA GLU A 58 -4.81 8.25 13.90
C GLU A 58 -4.43 9.02 12.63
N LEU A 59 -4.94 10.24 12.48
CA LEU A 59 -4.59 11.14 11.40
C LEU A 59 -3.67 12.23 11.93
N TYR A 60 -2.46 12.32 11.37
CA TYR A 60 -1.49 13.35 11.74
C TYR A 60 -0.79 13.91 10.50
N GLU A 61 -0.05 15.01 10.68
CA GLU A 61 0.72 15.66 9.62
C GLU A 61 2.22 15.58 9.92
N LEU A 62 3.02 15.36 8.86
CA LEU A 62 4.48 15.35 8.96
C LEU A 62 5.13 16.21 7.88
N PRO A 63 6.23 16.91 8.19
CA PRO A 63 7.13 17.41 7.17
C PRO A 63 7.70 16.23 6.38
N PHE A 64 7.51 16.22 5.06
CA PHE A 64 7.99 15.12 4.20
C PHE A 64 9.25 15.48 3.41
N LYS A 65 9.70 16.75 3.47
CA LYS A 65 10.85 17.24 2.69
C LYS A 65 12.12 16.40 2.86
N ASN A 66 12.25 15.72 4.01
CA ASN A 66 13.40 14.89 4.35
C ASN A 66 13.06 13.39 4.45
N ASP A 67 11.86 12.97 4.03
CA ASP A 67 11.43 11.57 4.09
C ASP A 67 11.43 10.94 2.68
N GLU A 68 12.52 10.23 2.36
CA GLU A 68 12.76 9.56 1.07
C GLU A 68 11.63 8.61 0.66
N ARG A 69 10.87 8.08 1.62
CA ARG A 69 9.71 7.21 1.35
C ARG A 69 8.60 7.98 0.62
N ILE A 70 8.48 9.28 0.89
CA ILE A 70 7.44 10.13 0.34
C ILE A 70 7.98 10.96 -0.80
N ILE A 71 9.10 11.68 -0.61
CA ILE A 71 9.67 12.54 -1.66
C ILE A 71 10.15 11.73 -2.86
N GLY A 72 10.61 10.49 -2.64
CA GLY A 72 11.01 9.57 -3.71
C GLY A 72 9.87 9.19 -4.66
N LEU A 73 8.60 9.37 -4.28
CA LEU A 73 7.46 9.15 -5.18
C LEU A 73 7.31 10.24 -6.24
N LYS A 74 7.79 11.45 -5.97
CA LYS A 74 7.53 12.64 -6.79
C LYS A 74 7.95 12.45 -8.25
N GLU A 75 9.13 11.85 -8.48
CA GLU A 75 9.63 11.62 -9.84
C GLU A 75 8.77 10.60 -10.59
N TYR A 76 8.27 9.55 -9.93
CA TYR A 76 7.41 8.56 -10.58
C TYR A 76 6.03 9.14 -10.96
N PHE A 77 5.50 10.07 -10.17
CA PHE A 77 4.28 10.80 -10.55
C PHE A 77 4.50 11.66 -11.80
N LYS A 78 5.65 12.33 -11.89
CA LYS A 78 6.02 13.11 -13.08
C LYS A 78 6.12 12.23 -14.33
N LEU A 79 6.85 11.11 -14.26
CA LEU A 79 6.96 10.15 -15.36
C LEU A 79 5.59 9.59 -15.77
N ALA A 80 4.74 9.28 -14.79
CA ALA A 80 3.38 8.82 -15.06
C ALA A 80 2.53 9.88 -15.79
N LYS A 81 2.68 11.16 -15.44
CA LYS A 81 1.97 12.23 -16.15
C LYS A 81 2.44 12.37 -17.59
N GLU A 82 3.76 12.31 -17.82
CA GLU A 82 4.31 12.39 -19.17
C GLU A 82 3.79 11.26 -20.06
N TYR A 83 3.78 10.03 -19.53
CA TYR A 83 3.31 8.86 -20.27
C TYR A 83 1.80 8.93 -20.61
N TRP A 84 0.98 9.51 -19.72
CA TRP A 84 -0.48 9.58 -19.90
C TRP A 84 -1.00 10.94 -20.34
N GLN A 85 -0.15 11.80 -20.93
CA GLN A 85 -0.51 13.18 -21.29
C GLN A 85 -1.78 13.32 -22.15
N GLU A 86 -2.10 12.32 -22.98
CA GLU A 86 -3.29 12.30 -23.84
C GLU A 86 -4.56 11.77 -23.13
N ASN A 87 -4.43 11.29 -21.89
CA ASN A 87 -5.54 10.76 -21.10
C ASN A 87 -5.95 11.74 -20.00
N GLU A 88 -6.89 12.63 -20.33
CA GLU A 88 -7.37 13.69 -19.43
C GLU A 88 -7.80 13.18 -18.05
N LYS A 89 -8.44 12.01 -17.99
CA LYS A 89 -8.92 11.41 -16.74
C LYS A 89 -7.76 10.98 -15.84
N THR A 90 -6.74 10.32 -16.41
CA THR A 90 -5.54 9.92 -15.67
C THR A 90 -4.76 11.15 -15.21
N ILE A 91 -4.56 12.13 -16.09
CA ILE A 91 -3.86 13.39 -15.78
C ILE A 91 -4.53 14.12 -14.61
N ARG A 92 -5.86 14.29 -14.64
CA ARG A 92 -6.58 14.94 -13.55
C ARG A 92 -6.35 14.28 -12.19
N ILE A 93 -6.23 12.96 -12.16
CA ILE A 93 -5.97 12.20 -10.91
C ILE A 93 -4.52 12.37 -10.47
N LEU A 94 -3.56 12.29 -11.39
CA LEU A 94 -2.14 12.48 -11.09
C LEU A 94 -1.85 13.92 -10.62
N GLU A 95 -2.44 14.93 -11.24
CA GLU A 95 -2.32 16.33 -10.82
C GLU A 95 -2.92 16.59 -9.44
N LYS A 96 -4.06 15.95 -9.12
CA LYS A 96 -4.63 16.02 -7.77
C LYS A 96 -3.66 15.45 -6.75
N ALA A 97 -3.02 14.31 -7.06
CA ALA A 97 -2.06 13.67 -6.17
C ALA A 97 -0.80 14.54 -5.98
N GLU A 98 -0.27 15.14 -7.05
CA GLU A 98 0.93 15.98 -7.02
C GLU A 98 0.82 17.19 -6.10
N LYS A 99 -0.39 17.75 -5.89
CA LYS A 99 -0.62 18.84 -4.93
C LYS A 99 -0.17 18.49 -3.51
N ASN A 100 -0.06 17.21 -3.16
CA ASN A 100 0.50 16.79 -1.88
C ASN A 100 2.01 17.05 -1.78
N PHE A 101 2.75 17.01 -2.89
CA PHE A 101 4.20 17.29 -2.93
C PHE A 101 4.54 18.79 -2.99
N GLU A 102 3.55 19.65 -3.22
CA GLU A 102 3.71 21.12 -3.23
C GLU A 102 3.59 21.73 -1.82
N ARG A 103 3.03 20.98 -0.88
CA ARG A 103 2.85 21.40 0.51
C ARG A 103 4.14 21.22 1.31
N ASP A 104 4.24 21.86 2.47
CA ASP A 104 5.36 21.61 3.39
C ASP A 104 5.18 20.35 4.24
N ARG A 105 3.93 19.89 4.35
CA ARG A 105 3.53 18.74 5.17
C ARG A 105 2.57 17.84 4.40
N ILE A 106 2.57 16.57 4.75
CA ILE A 106 1.66 15.55 4.24
C ILE A 106 0.85 14.95 5.37
N ARG A 107 -0.42 14.65 5.11
CA ARG A 107 -1.31 13.95 6.03
C ARG A 107 -1.07 12.45 5.91
N ILE A 108 -0.88 11.78 7.05
CA ILE A 108 -0.73 10.34 7.17
C ILE A 108 -1.86 9.82 8.06
N LEU A 109 -2.66 8.91 7.52
CA LEU A 109 -3.61 8.12 8.30
C LEU A 109 -2.91 6.83 8.73
N ARG A 110 -2.53 6.73 10.00
CA ARG A 110 -2.10 5.47 10.61
C ARG A 110 -3.34 4.68 11.00
N ILE A 111 -3.32 3.40 10.66
CA ILE A 111 -4.29 2.42 11.13
C ILE A 111 -3.48 1.32 11.79
N SER A 112 -3.73 1.06 13.07
CA SER A 112 -3.00 0.06 13.85
C SER A 112 -3.98 -0.86 14.54
N ASP A 113 -3.80 -2.16 14.37
CA ASP A 113 -4.50 -3.18 15.12
C ASP A 113 -3.58 -3.79 16.19
N TYR A 114 -4.20 -4.25 17.26
CA TYR A 114 -3.56 -4.89 18.41
C TYR A 114 -4.34 -6.12 18.83
N ASN A 115 -3.68 -7.02 19.57
CA ASN A 115 -4.22 -8.34 19.95
C ASN A 115 -4.47 -9.25 18.75
N THR A 116 -3.76 -9.03 17.65
CA THR A 116 -3.81 -9.87 16.46
C THR A 116 -2.54 -10.70 16.34
N THR A 117 -2.51 -11.61 15.38
CA THR A 117 -1.32 -12.42 15.08
C THR A 117 -0.21 -11.62 14.37
N GLY A 118 -0.51 -10.39 13.96
CA GLY A 118 0.28 -9.65 12.98
C GLY A 118 0.31 -10.34 11.61
N LEU A 119 1.07 -9.79 10.67
CA LEU A 119 1.22 -10.35 9.33
C LEU A 119 2.35 -11.38 9.30
N ILE A 120 2.01 -12.65 9.54
CA ILE A 120 2.97 -13.75 9.60
C ILE A 120 3.64 -14.03 8.25
N GLY A 121 4.91 -14.42 8.31
CA GLY A 121 5.67 -14.97 7.17
C GLY A 121 6.19 -13.89 6.23
N SER A 122 6.59 -12.75 6.78
CA SER A 122 7.24 -11.66 6.05
C SER A 122 8.66 -12.00 5.57
N ASP A 123 9.26 -13.06 6.12
CA ASP A 123 10.52 -13.64 5.69
C ASP A 123 10.38 -14.61 4.50
N LYS A 124 9.16 -15.06 4.20
CA LYS A 124 8.83 -15.98 3.10
C LYS A 124 8.64 -15.23 1.79
N LYS A 125 9.00 -15.86 0.66
CA LYS A 125 8.82 -15.27 -0.69
C LYS A 125 7.40 -15.45 -1.27
N LYS A 126 6.66 -16.47 -0.83
CA LYS A 126 5.31 -16.82 -1.29
C LYS A 126 4.53 -17.49 -0.16
N ASN A 127 3.21 -17.63 -0.32
CA ASN A 127 2.33 -18.39 0.57
C ASN A 127 2.44 -17.95 2.04
N SER A 128 2.25 -16.66 2.28
CA SER A 128 2.19 -16.08 3.62
C SER A 128 1.16 -14.97 3.69
N THR A 129 0.59 -14.74 4.87
CA THR A 129 -0.36 -13.66 5.12
C THR A 129 0.22 -12.31 4.70
N TRP A 130 1.52 -12.09 4.96
CA TRP A 130 2.24 -10.92 4.47
C TRP A 130 2.18 -10.76 2.94
N ASN A 131 2.62 -11.76 2.17
CA ASN A 131 2.64 -11.65 0.72
C ASN A 131 1.23 -11.55 0.11
N ASN A 132 0.25 -12.20 0.73
CA ASN A 132 -1.15 -12.17 0.30
C ASN A 132 -1.80 -10.80 0.45
N LEU A 133 -1.31 -9.98 1.38
CA LEU A 133 -1.74 -8.60 1.55
C LEU A 133 -0.92 -7.63 0.68
N VAL A 134 0.41 -7.78 0.67
CA VAL A 134 1.33 -6.80 0.07
C VAL A 134 1.51 -6.99 -1.44
N LYS A 135 1.53 -8.25 -1.93
CA LYS A 135 1.89 -8.59 -3.31
C LYS A 135 0.76 -9.21 -4.14
N SER A 136 -0.28 -9.74 -3.51
CA SER A 136 -1.37 -10.42 -4.23
C SER A 136 -2.52 -9.47 -4.58
N SER A 137 -2.61 -9.08 -5.85
CA SER A 137 -3.81 -8.48 -6.44
C SER A 137 -4.73 -9.58 -7.01
N GLY A 138 -6.00 -9.62 -6.59
CA GLY A 138 -7.00 -10.51 -7.19
C GLY A 138 -6.93 -11.99 -6.83
N VAL A 139 -5.98 -12.42 -6.00
CA VAL A 139 -5.94 -13.80 -5.47
C VAL A 139 -6.79 -13.87 -4.20
N SER A 140 -7.88 -14.64 -4.30
CA SER A 140 -8.78 -14.92 -3.18
C SER A 140 -8.39 -16.27 -2.58
N ASP A 141 -7.61 -16.26 -1.49
CA ASP A 141 -7.21 -17.51 -0.80
C ASP A 141 -8.27 -18.05 0.16
N LYS A 142 -9.47 -17.43 0.22
CA LYS A 142 -10.53 -17.88 1.12
C LYS A 142 -11.27 -19.08 0.52
N THR A 143 -10.78 -20.30 0.79
CA THR A 143 -11.54 -21.55 0.66
C THR A 143 -12.59 -21.62 1.76
N GLY A 144 -13.69 -20.90 1.62
CA GLY A 144 -14.79 -20.95 2.59
C GLY A 144 -15.85 -19.89 2.32
N SER A 145 -17.12 -20.27 2.53
CA SER A 145 -18.35 -19.50 2.35
C SER A 145 -18.44 -18.25 3.24
N SER A 146 -17.55 -17.30 3.02
CA SER A 146 -17.59 -15.94 3.55
C SER A 146 -17.68 -15.02 2.34
N GLY A 147 -18.69 -14.13 2.32
CA GLY A 147 -19.02 -13.25 1.19
C GLY A 147 -17.92 -12.22 0.89
N GLY A 148 -16.77 -12.68 0.42
CA GLY A 148 -15.61 -11.89 0.06
C GLY A 148 -15.89 -11.11 -1.22
N SER A 149 -15.90 -9.81 -1.10
CA SER A 149 -16.05 -8.84 -2.19
C SER A 149 -14.84 -8.89 -3.12
N TYR A 150 -14.83 -9.77 -4.14
CA TYR A 150 -14.05 -9.72 -5.41
C TYR A 150 -12.73 -8.90 -5.43
N GLY A 151 -11.86 -9.02 -4.41
CA GLY A 151 -10.68 -8.15 -4.27
C GLY A 151 -10.96 -6.64 -4.12
N ILE A 152 -12.23 -6.22 -4.05
CA ILE A 152 -12.68 -4.82 -3.97
C ILE A 152 -12.22 -4.19 -2.64
N GLY A 153 -12.36 -4.91 -1.53
CA GLY A 153 -11.99 -4.42 -0.19
C GLY A 153 -10.52 -4.05 -0.04
N LYS A 154 -9.60 -4.86 -0.61
CA LYS A 154 -8.15 -4.62 -0.57
C LYS A 154 -7.71 -3.32 -1.26
N SER A 155 -8.52 -2.80 -2.19
CA SER A 155 -8.24 -1.53 -2.85
C SER A 155 -8.67 -0.31 -2.02
N ALA A 156 -9.48 -0.49 -0.96
CA ALA A 156 -9.99 0.63 -0.17
C ALA A 156 -8.89 1.50 0.47
N PRO A 157 -7.80 0.95 1.06
CA PRO A 157 -6.69 1.76 1.57
C PRO A 157 -6.03 2.62 0.47
N PHE A 158 -5.80 2.03 -0.71
CA PHE A 158 -5.24 2.74 -1.85
C PHE A 158 -6.20 3.82 -2.39
N ALA A 159 -7.50 3.53 -2.41
CA ALA A 159 -8.54 4.47 -2.81
C ALA A 159 -8.66 5.67 -1.86
N CYS A 160 -8.39 5.46 -0.56
CA CYS A 160 -8.40 6.51 0.47
C CYS A 160 -7.11 7.33 0.50
N SER A 161 -6.06 6.90 -0.21
CA SER A 161 -4.77 7.59 -0.28
C SER A 161 -4.70 8.42 -1.56
N ASP A 162 -4.53 9.75 -1.45
CA ASP A 162 -4.37 10.62 -2.63
C ASP A 162 -3.15 10.21 -3.48
N LEU A 163 -2.07 9.74 -2.83
CA LEU A 163 -0.88 9.23 -3.50
C LEU A 163 -1.00 7.75 -3.90
N ARG A 164 -2.18 7.12 -3.69
CA ARG A 164 -2.41 5.68 -3.90
C ARG A 164 -1.31 4.81 -3.32
N THR A 165 -0.85 5.19 -2.15
CA THR A 165 0.30 4.58 -1.47
C THR A 165 -0.11 4.15 -0.08
N VAL A 166 0.31 2.94 0.30
CA VAL A 166 0.11 2.32 1.61
C VAL A 166 1.45 1.80 2.11
N PHE A 167 1.76 2.04 3.39
CA PHE A 167 2.92 1.47 4.05
C PHE A 167 2.45 0.42 5.05
N TYR A 168 2.88 -0.82 4.84
CA TYR A 168 2.64 -1.94 5.73
C TYR A 168 3.77 -2.03 6.75
N ASN A 169 3.41 -2.24 8.01
CA ASN A 169 4.34 -2.42 9.11
C ASN A 169 3.78 -3.50 10.03
N THR A 170 4.59 -4.49 10.40
CA THR A 170 4.17 -5.60 11.25
C THR A 170 5.23 -5.94 12.30
N LEU A 171 4.74 -6.32 13.48
CA LEU A 171 5.42 -7.16 14.46
C LEU A 171 4.51 -8.37 14.64
N ASP A 172 4.91 -9.54 14.15
CA ASP A 172 4.09 -10.75 14.25
C ASP A 172 4.32 -11.51 15.56
N ILE A 173 3.44 -12.48 15.85
CA ILE A 173 3.52 -13.34 17.05
C ILE A 173 4.78 -14.20 17.13
N ASN A 174 5.52 -14.38 16.02
CA ASN A 174 6.80 -15.07 16.00
C ASN A 174 7.99 -14.10 16.22
N GLY A 175 7.70 -12.81 16.46
CA GLY A 175 8.69 -11.77 16.65
C GLY A 175 9.30 -11.23 15.35
N LEU A 176 8.78 -11.62 14.18
CA LEU A 176 9.25 -11.07 12.91
C LEU A 176 8.75 -9.65 12.73
N LYS A 177 9.66 -8.78 12.28
CA LYS A 177 9.40 -7.38 11.97
C LYS A 177 9.54 -7.16 10.48
N ALA A 178 8.59 -6.45 9.89
CA ALA A 178 8.71 -6.07 8.49
C ALA A 178 8.05 -4.73 8.17
N PHE A 179 8.63 -4.05 7.19
CA PHE A 179 8.12 -2.81 6.62
C PHE A 179 8.20 -2.82 5.09
N GLN A 180 7.13 -2.42 4.42
CA GLN A 180 7.11 -2.27 2.97
C GLN A 180 6.08 -1.24 2.53
N GLY A 181 6.48 -0.33 1.64
CA GLY A 181 5.55 0.55 0.93
C GLY A 181 5.06 -0.09 -0.36
N VAL A 182 3.80 0.16 -0.71
CA VAL A 182 3.21 -0.21 -1.99
C VAL A 182 2.52 1.02 -2.57
N ALA A 183 2.79 1.33 -3.84
CA ALA A 183 2.16 2.41 -4.57
C ALA A 183 1.46 1.84 -5.81
N ASN A 184 0.16 2.04 -5.94
CA ASN A 184 -0.64 1.62 -7.09
C ASN A 184 -0.94 2.82 -7.99
N LEU A 185 -0.01 3.12 -8.90
CA LEU A 185 -0.15 4.23 -9.85
C LEU A 185 -0.82 3.75 -11.13
N VAL A 186 -0.18 4.02 -12.25
CA VAL A 186 -0.51 3.57 -13.62
C VAL A 186 0.80 3.13 -14.26
N SER A 187 0.77 2.29 -15.28
CA SER A 187 1.97 1.98 -16.05
C SER A 187 2.59 3.25 -16.62
N PHE A 188 3.91 3.36 -16.58
CA PHE A 188 4.63 4.49 -17.17
C PHE A 188 6.00 4.05 -17.65
N GLU A 189 6.61 4.82 -18.54
CA GLU A 189 7.96 4.57 -19.00
C GLU A 189 8.96 5.09 -17.96
N LYS A 190 9.74 4.17 -17.36
CA LYS A 190 10.74 4.52 -16.33
C LYS A 190 12.13 4.74 -16.93
N GLU A 191 12.44 3.98 -17.95
CA GLU A 191 13.65 4.07 -18.78
C GLU A 191 13.19 3.89 -20.23
N LYS A 192 14.03 4.32 -21.19
CA LYS A 192 13.70 4.22 -22.61
C LYS A 192 13.18 2.82 -22.98
N ASP A 193 11.98 2.76 -23.56
CA ASP A 193 11.31 1.54 -24.01
C ASP A 193 11.04 0.53 -22.86
N LYS A 194 11.00 0.98 -21.61
CA LYS A 194 10.74 0.12 -20.43
C LYS A 194 9.54 0.62 -19.63
N THR A 195 8.38 0.08 -19.99
CA THR A 195 7.11 0.35 -19.32
C THR A 195 7.01 -0.43 -18.00
N THR A 196 6.49 0.21 -16.96
CA THR A 196 6.29 -0.39 -15.64
C THR A 196 4.94 -1.09 -15.53
N GLN A 197 4.80 -1.96 -14.53
CA GLN A 197 3.50 -2.56 -14.15
C GLN A 197 2.54 -1.55 -13.50
N GLY A 198 3.01 -0.34 -13.18
CA GLY A 198 2.26 0.68 -12.45
C GLY A 198 2.21 0.50 -10.93
N THR A 199 2.40 -0.72 -10.42
CA THR A 199 2.64 -0.97 -8.99
C THR A 199 4.12 -0.87 -8.64
N GLY A 200 4.44 -0.07 -7.64
CA GLY A 200 5.78 0.10 -7.09
C GLY A 200 5.88 -0.38 -5.65
N TYR A 201 7.10 -0.74 -5.24
CA TYR A 201 7.40 -1.23 -3.90
C TYR A 201 8.54 -0.43 -3.28
N TYR A 202 8.35 0.04 -2.05
CA TYR A 202 9.43 0.60 -1.22
C TYR A 202 9.93 -0.47 -0.26
N GLY A 203 11.21 -0.81 -0.37
CA GLY A 203 11.84 -1.86 0.42
C GLY A 203 13.17 -2.24 -0.20
N ASN A 204 13.54 -3.51 -0.14
CA ASN A 204 14.71 -4.00 -0.86
C ASN A 204 14.44 -3.94 -2.38
N SER A 205 15.10 -3.03 -3.07
CA SER A 205 14.84 -2.75 -4.48
C SER A 205 15.32 -3.86 -5.44
N GLU A 206 16.19 -4.76 -4.96
CA GLU A 206 16.75 -5.86 -5.79
C GLU A 206 15.69 -6.93 -6.09
N ASP A 207 14.79 -7.20 -5.14
CA ASP A 207 13.79 -8.27 -5.26
C ASP A 207 12.38 -7.86 -4.77
N ASN A 208 12.18 -6.58 -4.50
CA ASN A 208 10.94 -6.00 -3.98
C ASN A 208 10.46 -6.69 -2.69
N THR A 209 11.38 -7.11 -1.82
CA THR A 209 11.04 -7.66 -0.50
C THR A 209 10.97 -6.58 0.57
N ALA A 210 10.31 -6.92 1.67
CA ALA A 210 10.18 -6.04 2.83
C ALA A 210 11.54 -5.79 3.49
N ILE A 211 11.67 -4.64 4.14
CA ILE A 211 12.75 -4.38 5.10
C ILE A 211 12.48 -5.29 6.30
N ARG A 212 13.49 -6.03 6.79
CA ARG A 212 13.39 -6.94 7.95
C ARG A 212 13.46 -6.20 9.29
N ASN A 213 12.77 -5.07 9.36
CA ASN A 213 12.61 -4.25 10.55
C ASN A 213 11.30 -3.44 10.43
N MET A 214 10.85 -2.86 11.54
CA MET A 214 9.76 -1.89 11.52
C MET A 214 10.32 -0.50 11.24
N GLU A 215 9.65 0.25 10.37
CA GLU A 215 9.94 1.67 10.13
C GLU A 215 8.73 2.53 10.48
N PHE A 216 8.97 3.65 11.13
CA PHE A 216 7.90 4.49 11.64
C PHE A 216 7.87 5.85 10.95
N PHE A 217 6.67 6.41 10.90
CA PHE A 217 6.45 7.81 10.60
C PHE A 217 6.22 8.51 11.94
N ALA A 218 6.78 9.71 12.11
CA ALA A 218 6.73 10.47 13.36
C ALA A 218 7.41 9.75 14.54
N SER A 219 7.01 10.10 15.76
CA SER A 219 7.48 9.52 17.01
C SER A 219 6.75 8.24 17.43
N TYR A 220 5.81 7.74 16.62
CA TYR A 220 5.07 6.52 16.97
C TYR A 220 6.00 5.30 16.90
N VAL A 221 5.95 4.45 17.92
CA VAL A 221 6.70 3.19 17.96
C VAL A 221 5.79 2.08 18.44
N ARG A 222 5.60 1.06 17.61
CA ARG A 222 4.83 -0.14 17.98
C ARG A 222 5.63 -0.96 19.00
N LYS A 223 5.01 -1.29 20.14
CA LYS A 223 5.63 -2.07 21.22
C LYS A 223 5.10 -3.50 21.32
N GLU A 224 3.92 -3.77 20.76
CA GLU A 224 3.24 -5.06 20.85
C GLU A 224 2.49 -5.39 19.56
N CYS A 225 2.21 -6.68 19.39
CA CYS A 225 1.41 -7.23 18.31
C CYS A 225 -0.10 -7.00 18.56
#